data_AF-A0A0W8DFE6-F1
#
_entry.id   AF-A0A0W8DFE6-F1
#
_cell.length_a   1.000
_cell.length_b   1.000
_cell.length_c   1.000
_cell.angle_alpha   90.00
_cell.angle_beta   90.00
_cell.angle_gamma   90.00
#
_symmetry.space_group_name_H-M   'P 1'
#
loop_
_entity.id
_entity.type
_entity.pdbx_description
1 polymer ?
#
loop_
_entity_poly.entity_id
_entity_poly.type
_entity_poly.pdbx_seq_one_letter_code
_entity_poly.pdbx_strand_id
1 'polypeptide(L)' 'MTECSDGLAVPPVKLTASLFYAQTPMNDLDPASLHGGCPPAKGIKFGANSFMWNADADEGANAWGLSEDFKAATT' A
#
# COMPACT_ATOMS: atom_id res chain seq x y z
N MET A 1 -11.71 -21.33 -3.63
CA MET A 1 -10.91 -20.08 -3.71
C MET A 1 -10.57 -19.81 -5.16
N THR A 2 -11.59 -19.64 -6.00
CA THR A 2 -11.44 -19.33 -7.43
C THR A 2 -10.99 -17.89 -7.63
N GLU A 3 -11.37 -17.01 -6.71
CA GLU A 3 -10.99 -15.59 -6.67
C GLU A 3 -9.48 -15.36 -6.59
N CYS A 4 -8.73 -16.31 -6.02
CA CYS A 4 -7.27 -16.24 -5.90
C CYS A 4 -6.50 -16.67 -7.16
N SER A 5 -7.21 -17.22 -8.15
CA SER A 5 -6.66 -17.59 -9.45
C SER A 5 -7.05 -16.61 -10.55
N ASP A 6 -7.76 -15.54 -10.18
CA ASP A 6 -8.11 -14.45 -11.09
C ASP A 6 -7.02 -13.37 -11.07
N GLY A 7 -6.61 -12.91 -12.25
CA GLY A 7 -5.54 -11.92 -12.41
C GLY A 7 -4.11 -12.39 -12.11
N LEU A 8 -3.23 -11.44 -11.79
CA LEU A 8 -1.81 -11.68 -11.52
C LEU A 8 -1.58 -12.06 -10.05
N ALA A 9 -1.01 -13.25 -9.81
CA ALA A 9 -0.61 -13.70 -8.48
C ALA A 9 0.90 -13.56 -8.26
N VAL A 10 1.30 -13.01 -7.11
CA VAL A 10 2.71 -12.89 -6.70
C VAL A 10 2.98 -13.80 -5.50
N PRO A 11 3.80 -14.86 -5.65
CA PRO A 11 4.18 -15.73 -4.54
C PRO A 11 4.97 -14.97 -3.47
N PRO A 12 4.70 -15.20 -2.16
CA PRO A 12 5.45 -14.57 -1.10
C PRO A 12 6.84 -15.24 -0.96
N VAL A 13 7.90 -14.49 -1.28
CA VAL A 13 9.29 -14.90 -1.05
C VAL A 13 9.89 -14.01 0.04
N LYS A 14 10.68 -14.60 0.94
CA LYS A 14 11.29 -13.82 2.04
C LYS A 14 12.19 -12.73 1.47
N LEU A 15 12.09 -11.52 2.05
CA LEU A 15 12.89 -10.35 1.69
C LEU A 15 12.69 -9.82 0.25
N THR A 16 11.63 -10.24 -0.44
CA THR A 16 11.24 -9.67 -1.74
C THR A 16 10.10 -8.67 -1.57
N ALA A 17 10.06 -7.66 -2.43
CA ALA A 17 8.97 -6.68 -2.48
C ALA A 17 8.25 -6.74 -3.85
N SER A 18 6.95 -6.45 -3.82
CA SER A 18 6.16 -6.15 -5.01
C SER A 18 5.78 -4.68 -4.94
N LEU A 19 6.08 -3.93 -6.00
CA LEU A 19 5.75 -2.53 -6.15
C LEU A 19 4.78 -2.36 -7.32
N PHE A 20 3.72 -1.59 -7.10
CA PHE A 20 2.74 -1.23 -8.11
C PHE A 20 2.23 0.19 -7.82
N TYR A 21 1.68 0.84 -8.84
CA TYR A 21 1.05 2.16 -8.71
C TYR A 21 -0.46 1.98 -8.55
N ALA A 22 -1.07 2.74 -7.63
CA ALA A 22 -2.51 2.76 -7.44
C ALA A 22 -3.21 3.90 -8.22
N GLN A 23 -2.43 4.69 -8.95
CA GLN A 23 -2.88 5.88 -9.67
C GLN A 23 -2.17 5.94 -11.03
N THR A 24 -2.87 6.43 -12.05
CA THR A 24 -2.31 6.68 -13.38
C THR A 24 -1.44 7.94 -13.38
N PRO A 25 -0.63 8.17 -14.43
CA PRO A 25 0.13 9.42 -14.58
C PRO A 25 -0.74 10.70 -14.65
N MET A 26 -2.05 10.56 -14.88
CA MET A 26 -3.01 11.66 -14.96
C MET A 26 -3.73 11.93 -13.63
N ASN A 27 -3.28 11.32 -12.54
CA ASN A 27 -3.88 11.38 -11.20
C ASN A 27 -5.24 10.67 -11.04
N ASP A 28 -5.64 9.81 -11.99
CA ASP A 28 -6.84 8.97 -11.84
C ASP A 28 -6.54 7.69 -11.07
N LEU A 29 -7.49 7.19 -10.28
CA LEU A 29 -7.38 5.85 -9.66
C LEU A 29 -7.19 4.79 -10.75
N ASP A 30 -6.22 3.89 -10.58
CA ASP A 30 -5.96 2.81 -11.54
C ASP A 30 -6.74 1.54 -11.16
N PRO A 31 -7.79 1.14 -11.91
CA PRO A 31 -8.56 -0.06 -11.59
C PRO A 31 -7.75 -1.35 -11.72
N ALA A 32 -6.66 -1.37 -12.50
CA ALA A 32 -5.79 -2.53 -12.63
C ALA A 32 -4.95 -2.78 -11.36
N SER A 33 -4.91 -1.81 -10.44
CA SER A 33 -4.22 -1.93 -9.14
C SER A 33 -5.03 -2.64 -8.06
N LEU A 34 -6.28 -3.06 -8.34
CA LEU A 34 -7.10 -3.82 -7.40
C LEU A 34 -6.36 -5.11 -6.98
N HIS A 35 -6.05 -5.23 -5.70
CA HIS A 35 -5.24 -6.33 -5.17
C HIS A 35 -5.76 -6.80 -3.82
N GLY A 36 -5.35 -8.01 -3.44
CA GLY A 36 -5.75 -8.63 -2.19
C GLY A 36 -4.75 -9.69 -1.71
N GLY A 37 -4.98 -10.16 -0.48
CA GLY A 37 -4.21 -11.25 0.10
C GLY A 37 -4.98 -12.56 0.02
N CYS A 38 -4.48 -13.52 -0.74
CA CYS A 38 -5.00 -14.88 -0.70
C CYS A 38 -4.68 -15.57 0.64
N PRO A 39 -5.57 -16.45 1.14
CA PRO A 39 -5.29 -17.25 2.31
C PRO A 39 -3.97 -18.04 2.16
N PRO A 40 -3.07 -18.04 3.17
CA PRO A 40 -1.83 -18.80 3.09
C PRO A 40 -2.12 -20.29 2.90
N ALA A 41 -1.50 -20.89 1.88
CA ALA A 41 -1.63 -22.33 1.65
C ALA A 41 -1.06 -23.18 2.81
N LYS A 42 -0.04 -22.66 3.51
CA LYS A 42 0.55 -23.27 4.70
C LYS A 42 1.17 -22.21 5.61
N GLY A 43 0.99 -22.38 6.92
CA GLY A 43 1.64 -21.54 7.94
C GLY A 43 1.11 -20.11 7.99
N ILE A 44 1.91 -19.21 8.58
CA ILE A 44 1.57 -17.80 8.76
C ILE A 44 2.40 -16.96 7.79
N LYS A 45 1.75 -16.07 7.04
CA LYS A 45 2.41 -15.07 6.19
C LYS A 45 2.59 -13.78 6.98
N PHE A 46 3.83 -13.31 7.06
CA PHE A 46 4.17 -11.96 7.54
C PHE A 46 4.54 -11.08 6.36
N GLY A 47 4.14 -9.82 6.40
CA GLY A 47 4.47 -8.83 5.39
C GLY A 47 4.42 -7.43 5.97
N ALA A 48 5.13 -6.51 5.33
CA ALA A 48 5.06 -5.08 5.61
C ALA A 48 4.67 -4.38 4.32
N ASN A 49 3.86 -3.33 4.43
CA ASN A 49 3.56 -2.42 3.32
C ASN A 49 4.20 -1.06 3.61
N SER A 50 4.49 -0.34 2.53
CA SER A 50 4.87 1.07 2.58
C SER A 50 4.02 1.77 1.53
N PHE A 51 3.30 2.80 1.95
CA PHE A 51 2.47 3.61 1.06
C PHE A 51 3.20 4.92 0.79
N MET A 52 3.38 5.23 -0.49
CA MET A 52 3.97 6.48 -0.94
C MET A 52 2.87 7.34 -1.57
N TRP A 53 2.81 8.60 -1.16
CA TRP A 53 1.86 9.57 -1.70
C TRP A 53 2.55 10.41 -2.78
N ASN A 54 1.76 10.92 -3.71
CA ASN A 54 2.22 11.87 -4.73
C ASN A 54 2.29 13.32 -4.20
N ALA A 55 2.10 13.51 -2.91
CA ALA A 55 2.23 14.77 -2.19
C ALA A 55 3.28 14.62 -1.07
N ASP A 56 3.81 15.75 -0.63
CA ASP A 56 4.73 15.80 0.50
C ASP A 56 4.05 15.33 1.80
N ALA A 57 4.83 14.74 2.71
CA ALA A 57 4.30 14.19 3.96
C ALA A 57 3.74 15.29 4.88
N ASP A 58 4.38 16.46 4.93
CA ASP A 58 3.90 17.59 5.73
C ASP A 58 2.66 18.21 5.09
N GLU A 59 2.65 18.33 3.75
CA GLU A 59 1.45 18.76 3.01
C GLU A 59 0.26 17.84 3.31
N GLY A 60 0.47 16.52 3.23
CA GLY A 60 -0.53 15.52 3.60
C GLY A 60 -0.97 15.68 5.06
N ALA A 61 -0.03 15.73 6.01
CA ALA A 61 -0.34 15.87 7.43
C ALA A 61 -1.17 17.13 7.72
N ASN A 62 -0.87 18.25 7.06
CA ASN A 62 -1.67 19.47 7.16
C ASN A 62 -3.09 19.27 6.62
N ALA A 63 -3.25 18.66 5.45
CA ALA A 63 -4.57 18.41 4.84
C ALA A 63 -5.46 17.52 5.71
N TRP A 64 -4.87 16.59 6.46
CA TRP A 64 -5.57 15.70 7.39
C TRP A 64 -5.65 16.24 8.83
N GLY A 65 -5.16 17.45 9.09
CA GLY A 65 -5.17 18.07 10.43
C GLY A 65 -4.25 17.41 11.46
N LEU A 66 -3.28 16.60 11.02
CA LEU A 66 -2.34 15.87 11.86
C LEU A 66 -1.08 16.66 12.20
N SER A 67 -0.86 17.81 11.56
CA SER A 67 0.38 18.58 11.68
C SER A 67 0.61 19.22 13.05
N GLU A 68 -0.45 19.50 13.81
CA GLU A 68 -0.33 20.04 15.17
C GLU A 68 0.15 18.97 16.17
N ASP A 69 -0.27 17.71 15.98
CA ASP A 69 0.18 16.57 16.79
C ASP A 69 1.67 16.27 16.56
N PHE A 70 2.16 16.42 15.32
CA PHE A 70 3.58 16.27 14.99
C PHE A 70 4.44 17.39 15.62
N LYS A 71 3.98 18.64 15.57
CA LYS A 71 4.68 19.75 16.26
C LYS A 71 4.78 19.50 17.76
N ALA A 72 3.69 19.09 18.41
CA ALA A 72 3.64 18.83 19.84
C ALA A 72 4.53 17.66 20.30
N ALA A 73 4.74 16.65 19.45
CA ALA A 73 5.60 15.49 19.77
C ALA A 73 7.11 15.77 19.66
N THR A 74 7.50 16.92 19.11
CA THR A 74 8.91 17.28 18.85
C THR A 74 9.46 18.41 19.73
N THR A 75 8.64 18.95 20.63
CA THR A 75 9.00 19.90 21.70
C THR A 75 9.04 19.21 23.05
#